data_AF-A0A0C2W804-F1
#
_entry.id   AF-A0A0C2W804-F1
#
_cell.length_a   1.000
_cell.length_b   1.000
_cell.length_c   1.000
_cell.angle_alpha   90.00
_cell.angle_beta   90.00
_cell.angle_gamma   90.00
#
_symmetry.space_group_name_H-M   'P 1'
#
loop_
_entity.id
_entity.type
_entity.pdbx_description
1 polymer ?
#
loop_
_entity_poly.entity_id
_entity_poly.type
_entity_poly.pdbx_seq_one_letter_code
_entity_poly.pdbx_strand_id
1 'polypeptide(L)'
;WRLYLKETEVEDREVTELWNSNLDSLLVFAGLFASILTAFLIESRKGLDEDPQEHLLKEILGALRNAPDASVEQPFQPGSSALHVNGLWFSSLTLTLISALGGVLAKGWLAKYNPASLRERSSDACERHLRAIRARQWQLEPFITSIPLLIQISLFLFFAGLIIQLLDNDVRIWATVVILVGSTMLMYIIGTFLP
;
A
#
# COMPACT_ATOMS: atom_id res chain seq x y z
N TRP A 1 -22.47 -11.54 37.86
CA TRP A 1 -22.37 -10.17 37.32
C TRP A 1 -20.96 -9.58 37.45
N ARG A 2 -20.41 -9.34 38.65
CA ARG A 2 -19.03 -8.80 38.81
C ARG A 2 -17.93 -9.69 38.21
N LEU A 3 -18.08 -11.02 38.33
CA LEU A 3 -17.15 -11.98 37.72
C LEU A 3 -17.20 -11.93 36.18
N TYR A 4 -18.41 -11.86 35.61
CA TYR A 4 -18.62 -11.72 34.16
C TYR A 4 -17.99 -10.43 33.62
N LEU A 5 -18.23 -9.29 34.28
CA LEU A 5 -17.62 -8.00 33.92
C LEU A 5 -16.09 -8.04 33.95
N LYS A 6 -15.52 -8.70 34.95
CA LYS A 6 -14.07 -8.86 35.08
C LYS A 6 -13.49 -9.73 33.96
N GLU A 7 -14.17 -10.82 33.59
CA GLU A 7 -13.73 -11.72 32.52
C GLU A 7 -13.78 -11.02 31.15
N THR A 8 -14.88 -10.31 30.86
CA THR A 8 -15.03 -9.58 29.59
C THR A 8 -14.06 -8.40 29.44
N GLU A 9 -13.68 -7.75 30.55
CA GLU A 9 -12.70 -6.66 30.54
C GLU A 9 -11.27 -7.15 30.24
N VAL A 10 -10.93 -8.38 30.67
CA VAL A 10 -9.65 -9.01 30.37
C VAL A 10 -9.59 -9.42 28.89
N GLU A 11 -10.62 -10.10 28.39
CA GLU A 11 -10.72 -10.52 26.98
C GLU A 11 -10.66 -9.31 26.02
N ASP A 12 -11.46 -8.26 26.28
CA ASP A 12 -11.50 -7.05 25.45
C ASP A 12 -10.14 -6.34 25.41
N ARG A 13 -9.39 -6.40 26.51
CA ARG A 13 -8.04 -5.83 26.61
C ARG A 13 -7.03 -6.63 25.81
N GLU A 14 -7.04 -7.96 25.90
CA GLU A 14 -6.14 -8.83 25.15
C GLU A 14 -6.35 -8.68 23.64
N VAL A 15 -7.60 -8.67 23.18
CA VAL A 15 -7.95 -8.43 21.77
C VAL A 15 -7.49 -7.04 21.31
N THR A 16 -7.69 -6.02 22.15
CA THR A 16 -7.25 -4.65 21.85
C THR A 16 -5.73 -4.54 21.73
N GLU A 17 -4.98 -5.17 22.64
CA GLU A 17 -3.51 -5.16 22.61
C GLU A 17 -2.99 -5.89 21.35
N LEU A 18 -3.59 -7.02 20.99
CA LEU A 18 -3.28 -7.76 19.76
C LEU A 18 -3.51 -6.90 18.51
N TRP A 19 -4.66 -6.24 18.40
CA TRP A 19 -5.00 -5.41 17.25
C TRP A 19 -4.09 -4.19 17.16
N ASN A 20 -3.73 -3.59 18.29
CA ASN A 20 -2.79 -2.49 18.31
C ASN A 20 -1.41 -2.91 17.79
N SER A 21 -0.90 -4.06 18.24
CA SER A 21 0.37 -4.63 17.79
C SER A 21 0.38 -4.96 16.30
N ASN A 22 -0.71 -5.56 15.79
CA ASN A 22 -0.86 -5.86 14.37
C ASN A 22 -0.90 -4.58 13.52
N LEU A 23 -1.64 -3.56 13.95
CA LEU A 23 -1.69 -2.27 13.28
C LEU A 23 -0.32 -1.58 13.27
N ASP A 24 0.46 -1.67 14.36
CA ASP A 24 1.84 -1.16 14.41
C ASP A 24 2.73 -1.81 13.36
N SER A 25 2.75 -3.14 13.32
CA SER A 25 3.53 -3.89 12.32
C SER A 25 3.13 -3.50 10.89
N LEU A 26 1.82 -3.40 10.63
CA LEU A 26 1.28 -3.06 9.33
C LEU A 26 1.65 -1.64 8.89
N LEU A 27 1.69 -0.69 9.84
CA LEU A 27 2.06 0.70 9.56
C LEU A 27 3.55 0.83 9.21
N VAL A 28 4.41 0.10 9.93
CA VAL A 28 5.85 0.02 9.61
C VAL A 28 6.05 -0.59 8.23
N PHE A 29 5.36 -1.70 7.94
CA PHE A 29 5.40 -2.33 6.62
C PHE A 29 4.95 -1.37 5.51
N ALA A 30 3.83 -0.67 5.70
CA ALA A 30 3.32 0.28 4.73
C ALA A 30 4.31 1.42 4.45
N GLY A 31 4.98 1.94 5.48
CA GLY A 31 6.03 2.95 5.33
C GLY A 31 7.21 2.46 4.50
N LEU A 32 7.75 1.28 4.84
CA LEU A 32 8.86 0.66 4.10
C LEU A 32 8.49 0.38 2.65
N PHE A 33 7.30 -0.18 2.43
CA PHE A 33 6.82 -0.50 1.10
C PHE A 33 6.61 0.77 0.26
N ALA A 34 6.03 1.83 0.84
CA ALA A 34 5.88 3.12 0.17
C ALA A 34 7.24 3.76 -0.21
N SER A 35 8.26 3.62 0.63
CA SER A 35 9.62 4.08 0.31
C SER A 35 10.22 3.32 -0.88
N ILE A 36 10.11 2.00 -0.89
CA ILE A 36 10.58 1.16 -2.00
C ILE A 36 9.84 1.52 -3.29
N LEU A 37 8.50 1.58 -3.24
CA LEU A 37 7.65 2.00 -4.35
C LEU A 37 8.05 3.36 -4.92
N THR A 38 8.36 4.32 -4.05
CA THR A 38 8.76 5.67 -4.47
C THR A 38 10.08 5.64 -5.26
N ALA A 39 11.04 4.80 -4.88
CA ALA A 39 12.29 4.65 -5.64
C ALA A 39 12.04 4.09 -7.05
N PHE A 40 11.21 3.05 -7.17
CA PHE A 40 10.81 2.51 -8.47
C PHE A 40 10.03 3.54 -9.30
N LEU A 41 9.13 4.29 -8.67
CA LEU A 41 8.33 5.32 -9.33
C LEU A 41 9.18 6.47 -9.89
N ILE A 42 10.23 6.88 -9.17
CA ILE A 42 11.18 7.89 -9.66
C ILE A 42 11.89 7.38 -10.91
N GLU A 43 12.32 6.12 -10.92
CA GLU A 43 13.01 5.54 -12.07
C GLU A 43 12.08 5.38 -13.27
N SER A 44 10.88 4.83 -13.06
CA SER A 44 9.90 4.60 -14.13
C SER A 44 9.33 5.89 -14.73
N ARG A 45 9.29 6.98 -13.97
CA ARG A 45 8.94 8.31 -14.52
C ARG A 45 9.95 8.83 -15.52
N LYS A 46 11.23 8.46 -15.42
CA LYS A 46 12.23 8.88 -16.42
C LYS A 46 11.91 8.34 -17.82
N GLY A 47 11.19 7.21 -17.92
CA GLY A 47 10.71 6.68 -19.19
C GLY A 47 9.46 7.37 -19.75
N LEU A 48 8.88 8.34 -19.02
CA LEU A 48 7.69 9.11 -19.42
C LEU A 48 8.01 10.53 -19.91
N ASP A 49 9.22 11.02 -19.64
CA ASP A 49 9.70 12.29 -20.15
C ASP A 49 10.77 12.03 -21.21
N GLU A 50 10.79 12.87 -22.25
CA GLU A 50 11.86 12.84 -23.25
C GLU A 50 13.17 13.27 -22.57
N ASP A 51 14.23 12.47 -22.72
CA ASP A 51 15.51 12.80 -22.11
C ASP A 51 15.98 14.15 -22.69
N PRO A 52 16.17 15.20 -21.87
CA PRO A 52 16.58 16.52 -22.37
C PRO A 52 17.90 16.44 -23.16
N GLN A 53 18.73 15.43 -22.89
CA GLN A 53 19.94 15.17 -23.66
C GLN A 53 19.63 14.64 -25.07
N GLU A 54 18.63 13.76 -25.23
CA GLU A 54 18.20 13.26 -26.53
C GLU A 54 17.54 14.35 -27.37
N HIS A 55 16.74 15.21 -26.75
CA HIS A 55 16.15 16.37 -27.42
C HIS A 55 17.24 17.33 -27.95
N LEU A 56 18.20 17.70 -27.10
CA LEU A 56 19.34 18.53 -27.50
C LEU A 56 20.18 17.87 -28.59
N LEU A 57 20.36 16.55 -28.54
CA LEU A 57 21.12 15.83 -29.57
C LEU A 57 20.39 15.84 -30.92
N LYS A 58 19.07 15.62 -30.94
CA LYS A 58 18.23 15.72 -32.15
C LYS A 58 18.28 17.13 -32.74
N GLU A 59 18.22 18.15 -31.90
CA GLU A 59 18.28 19.56 -32.30
C GLU A 59 19.66 19.93 -32.89
N ILE A 60 20.75 19.54 -32.24
CA ILE A 60 22.12 19.74 -32.74
C ILE A 60 22.33 19.00 -34.06
N LEU A 61 21.83 17.76 -34.19
CA LEU A 61 21.95 16.97 -35.42
C LEU A 61 21.12 17.57 -36.57
N GLY A 62 19.96 18.16 -36.27
CA GLY A 62 19.14 18.93 -37.21
C GLY A 62 19.85 20.20 -37.68
N ALA A 63 20.45 20.95 -36.75
CA ALA A 63 21.25 22.13 -37.05
C ALA A 63 22.49 21.78 -37.91
N LEU A 64 23.15 20.65 -37.64
CA LEU A 64 24.32 20.19 -38.40
C LEU A 64 23.95 19.72 -39.83
N ARG A 65 22.73 19.24 -40.04
CA ARG A 65 22.23 18.75 -41.34
C ARG A 65 21.69 19.84 -42.27
N ASN A 66 21.64 21.12 -41.83
CA ASN A 66 21.04 22.22 -42.60
C ASN A 66 19.62 21.89 -43.12
N ALA A 67 18.85 21.14 -42.34
CA ALA A 67 17.46 20.81 -42.64
C ALA A 67 16.55 21.53 -41.63
N PRO A 68 16.30 22.85 -41.80
CA PRO A 68 15.55 23.66 -40.85
C PRO A 68 14.07 23.24 -40.69
N ASP A 69 13.54 22.44 -41.62
CA ASP A 69 12.14 21.98 -41.63
C ASP A 69 11.96 20.47 -41.34
N ALA A 70 13.02 19.73 -40.98
CA ALA A 70 12.88 18.31 -40.63
C ALA A 70 12.48 18.08 -39.16
N SER A 71 12.38 19.12 -38.35
CA SER A 71 11.84 19.09 -37.00
C SER A 71 10.32 19.31 -37.04
N VAL A 72 9.59 18.38 -37.64
CA VAL A 72 8.23 18.15 -37.14
C VAL A 72 8.45 17.63 -35.72
N GLU A 73 8.27 18.49 -34.72
CA GLU A 73 8.15 18.13 -33.32
C GLU A 73 7.07 17.04 -33.24
N GLN A 74 7.47 15.77 -33.38
CA GLN A 74 6.59 14.68 -33.02
C GLN A 74 6.49 14.76 -31.50
N PRO A 75 5.31 15.08 -30.93
CA PRO A 75 5.17 15.15 -29.50
C PRO A 75 5.58 13.79 -28.94
N PHE A 76 6.48 13.80 -27.96
CA PHE A 76 6.94 12.60 -27.29
C PHE A 76 5.74 11.76 -26.87
N GLN A 77 5.62 10.58 -27.48
CA GLN A 77 4.59 9.62 -27.09
C GLN A 77 5.26 8.58 -26.19
N PRO A 78 4.98 8.58 -24.87
CA PRO A 78 5.52 7.57 -23.98
C PRO A 78 5.06 6.19 -24.44
N GLY A 79 5.95 5.20 -24.30
CA GLY A 79 5.62 3.82 -24.62
C GLY A 79 4.39 3.36 -23.84
N SER A 80 3.46 2.65 -24.52
CA SER A 80 2.23 2.17 -23.88
C SER A 80 2.52 1.30 -22.64
N SER A 81 3.61 0.53 -22.66
CA SER A 81 4.12 -0.25 -21.50
C SER A 81 4.41 0.64 -20.29
N ALA A 82 5.14 1.74 -20.51
CA ALA A 82 5.51 2.68 -19.45
C ALA A 82 4.29 3.37 -18.81
N LEU A 83 3.26 3.71 -19.60
CA LEU A 83 2.02 4.28 -19.07
C LEU A 83 1.31 3.31 -18.11
N HIS A 84 1.19 2.04 -18.49
CA HIS A 84 0.56 1.01 -17.67
C HIS A 84 1.36 0.73 -16.39
N VAL A 85 2.69 0.61 -16.48
CA VAL A 85 3.55 0.39 -15.31
C VAL A 85 3.43 1.54 -14.31
N ASN A 86 3.53 2.79 -14.78
CA ASN A 86 3.37 3.95 -13.89
C ASN A 86 1.98 3.96 -13.27
N GLY A 87 0.91 3.72 -14.05
CA GLY A 87 -0.45 3.62 -13.53
C GLY A 87 -0.61 2.58 -12.42
N LEU A 88 -0.05 1.38 -12.62
CA LEU A 88 -0.03 0.28 -11.64
C LEU A 88 0.73 0.69 -10.37
N TRP A 89 1.92 1.28 -10.52
CA TRP A 89 2.76 1.68 -9.38
C TRP A 89 2.19 2.86 -8.60
N PHE A 90 1.63 3.87 -9.26
CA PHE A 90 0.87 4.93 -8.58
C PHE A 90 -0.33 4.36 -7.82
N SER A 91 -1.09 3.47 -8.45
CA SER A 91 -2.26 2.85 -7.81
C SER A 91 -1.85 2.05 -6.58
N SER A 92 -0.76 1.27 -6.66
CA SER A 92 -0.20 0.56 -5.51
C SER A 92 0.23 1.53 -4.40
N LEU A 93 0.99 2.58 -4.71
CA LEU A 93 1.40 3.58 -3.74
C LEU A 93 0.19 4.22 -3.05
N THR A 94 -0.82 4.63 -3.81
CA THR A 94 -2.05 5.23 -3.28
C THR A 94 -2.79 4.26 -2.36
N LEU A 95 -2.95 2.98 -2.75
CA LEU A 95 -3.58 1.97 -1.90
C LEU A 95 -2.80 1.73 -0.60
N THR A 96 -1.47 1.69 -0.66
CA THR A 96 -0.60 1.59 0.52
C THR A 96 -0.82 2.78 1.46
N LEU A 97 -0.90 4.00 0.93
CA LEU A 97 -1.17 5.20 1.72
C LEU A 97 -2.58 5.20 2.33
N ILE A 98 -3.61 4.84 1.56
CA ILE A 98 -4.98 4.70 2.06
C ILE A 98 -5.02 3.70 3.22
N SER A 99 -4.34 2.58 3.07
CA SER A 99 -4.24 1.57 4.12
C SER A 99 -3.49 2.08 5.35
N ALA A 100 -2.39 2.82 5.18
CA ALA A 100 -1.68 3.43 6.29
C ALA A 100 -2.56 4.44 7.04
N LEU A 101 -3.29 5.30 6.33
CA LEU A 101 -4.27 6.21 6.93
C LEU A 101 -5.37 5.45 7.67
N GLY A 102 -5.88 4.36 7.08
CA GLY A 102 -6.81 3.45 7.73
C GLY A 102 -6.24 2.87 9.03
N GLY A 103 -4.97 2.47 9.04
CA GLY A 103 -4.27 1.97 10.23
C GLY A 103 -4.16 3.01 11.34
N VAL A 104 -3.82 4.25 10.99
CA VAL A 104 -3.78 5.37 11.95
C VAL A 104 -5.17 5.66 12.52
N LEU A 105 -6.21 5.67 11.69
CA LEU A 105 -7.59 5.86 12.15
C LEU A 105 -8.05 4.72 13.05
N ALA A 106 -7.76 3.48 12.68
CA ALA A 106 -8.03 2.29 13.48
C ALA A 106 -7.38 2.39 14.86
N LYS A 107 -6.12 2.82 14.93
CA LYS A 107 -5.42 3.11 16.19
C LYS A 107 -6.07 4.24 16.98
N GLY A 108 -6.40 5.36 16.32
CA GLY A 108 -7.07 6.49 16.94
C GLY A 108 -8.43 6.13 17.52
N TRP A 109 -9.15 5.22 16.88
CA TRP A 109 -10.32 4.61 17.45
C TRP A 109 -9.91 3.76 18.64
N LEU A 110 -8.98 2.81 18.49
CA LEU A 110 -8.60 1.84 19.53
C LEU A 110 -8.21 2.50 20.86
N ALA A 111 -7.46 3.60 20.80
CA ALA A 111 -7.11 4.42 21.96
C ALA A 111 -8.33 5.02 22.70
N LYS A 112 -9.43 5.29 21.99
CA LYS A 112 -10.70 5.75 22.58
C LYS A 112 -11.54 4.61 23.18
N TYR A 113 -11.31 3.36 22.79
CA TYR A 113 -12.03 2.19 23.30
C TYR A 113 -11.52 1.78 24.68
N ASN A 114 -10.21 1.80 24.87
CA ASN A 114 -9.59 1.47 26.14
C ASN A 114 -8.58 2.57 26.55
N PRO A 115 -9.05 3.72 27.07
CA PRO A 115 -8.16 4.70 27.65
C PRO A 115 -7.49 4.06 28.88
N ALA A 116 -6.22 3.69 28.73
CA ALA A 116 -5.44 2.94 29.74
C ALA A 116 -5.33 3.65 31.12
N SER A 117 -5.90 4.83 31.29
CA SER A 117 -5.88 5.59 32.53
C SER A 117 -6.94 6.69 32.54
N LEU A 118 -8.02 6.52 33.33
CA LEU A 118 -8.58 7.57 34.20
C LEU A 118 -9.70 7.01 35.10
N ARG A 119 -9.22 6.61 36.28
CA ARG A 119 -9.85 6.65 37.61
C ARG A 119 -11.12 7.54 37.72
N GLU A 120 -12.13 6.96 38.39
CA GLU A 120 -13.28 7.61 39.08
C GLU A 120 -14.44 8.21 38.24
N ARG A 121 -15.51 7.43 38.04
CA ARG A 121 -16.84 7.62 38.68
C ARG A 121 -17.89 6.62 38.14
N SER A 122 -18.40 5.77 39.02
CA SER A 122 -19.08 4.50 38.73
C SER A 122 -20.55 4.57 38.31
N SER A 123 -21.15 5.76 38.11
CA SER A 123 -22.61 5.88 37.94
C SER A 123 -23.09 6.08 36.50
N ASP A 124 -22.21 6.45 35.57
CA ASP A 124 -22.61 6.83 34.19
C ASP A 124 -21.66 6.24 33.11
N ALA A 125 -20.85 5.27 33.55
CA ALA A 125 -19.90 4.55 32.72
C ALA A 125 -20.58 3.46 31.88
N CYS A 126 -21.62 2.82 32.43
CA CYS A 126 -22.31 1.70 31.78
C CYS A 126 -23.04 2.13 30.50
N GLU A 127 -23.68 3.30 30.48
CA GLU A 127 -24.44 3.78 29.32
C GLU A 127 -23.55 4.34 28.19
N ARG A 128 -22.40 4.94 28.53
CA ARG A 128 -21.35 5.31 27.55
C ARG A 128 -20.64 4.08 26.99
N HIS A 129 -20.35 3.10 27.84
CA HIS A 129 -19.72 1.85 27.44
C HIS A 129 -20.67 1.05 26.52
N LEU A 130 -21.96 0.93 26.82
CA LEU A 130 -22.94 0.26 25.96
C LEU A 130 -23.19 0.95 24.60
N ARG A 131 -23.17 2.28 24.52
CA ARG A 131 -23.31 3.01 23.24
C ARG A 131 -22.03 2.96 22.39
N ALA A 132 -20.86 2.99 23.04
CA ALA A 132 -19.57 2.80 22.37
C ALA A 132 -19.34 1.34 21.95
N ILE A 133 -19.81 0.36 22.73
CA ILE A 133 -19.81 -1.07 22.40
C ILE A 133 -20.72 -1.31 21.19
N ARG A 134 -21.97 -0.79 21.19
CA ARG A 134 -22.93 -1.08 20.11
C ARG A 134 -22.61 -0.42 18.75
N ALA A 135 -21.97 0.76 18.74
CA ALA A 135 -21.58 1.43 17.49
C ALA A 135 -20.28 0.89 16.86
N ARG A 136 -19.55 0.04 17.61
CA ARG A 136 -18.17 -0.34 17.31
C ARG A 136 -17.97 -1.84 17.11
N GLN A 137 -18.79 -2.63 17.78
CA GLN A 137 -18.80 -4.09 17.74
C GLN A 137 -19.29 -4.69 16.41
N TRP A 138 -19.71 -3.87 15.42
CA TRP A 138 -20.19 -4.38 14.12
C TRP A 138 -19.54 -3.74 12.87
N GLN A 139 -18.74 -2.66 13.00
CA GLN A 139 -18.04 -2.05 11.84
C GLN A 139 -16.52 -1.90 12.02
N LEU A 140 -15.99 -1.90 13.24
CA LEU A 140 -14.54 -1.77 13.47
C LEU A 140 -13.78 -3.02 13.01
N GLU A 141 -14.36 -4.19 13.27
CA GLU A 141 -13.80 -5.48 12.90
C GLU A 141 -13.64 -5.70 11.40
N PRO A 142 -14.68 -5.51 10.57
CA PRO A 142 -14.50 -5.56 9.12
C PRO A 142 -13.57 -4.46 8.61
N PHE A 143 -13.56 -3.28 9.23
CA PHE A 143 -12.63 -2.22 8.85
C PHE A 143 -11.17 -2.60 9.11
N ILE A 144 -10.83 -3.05 10.32
CA ILE A 144 -9.45 -3.38 10.69
C ILE A 144 -8.94 -4.59 9.92
N THR A 145 -9.82 -5.57 9.66
CA THR A 145 -9.52 -6.74 8.82
C THR A 145 -9.34 -6.36 7.34
N SER A 146 -9.95 -5.27 6.87
CA SER A 146 -9.78 -4.79 5.49
C SER A 146 -8.41 -4.14 5.24
N ILE A 147 -7.77 -3.55 6.27
CA ILE A 147 -6.51 -2.81 6.11
C ILE A 147 -5.38 -3.71 5.56
N PRO A 148 -5.12 -4.91 6.14
CA PRO A 148 -4.16 -5.84 5.54
C PRO A 148 -4.46 -6.22 4.08
N LEU A 149 -5.74 -6.36 3.71
CA LEU A 149 -6.15 -6.70 2.35
C LEU A 149 -5.78 -5.60 1.36
N LEU A 150 -5.97 -4.33 1.72
CA LEU A 150 -5.58 -3.20 0.85
C LEU A 150 -4.08 -3.20 0.56
N ILE A 151 -3.26 -3.46 1.58
CA ILE A 151 -1.80 -3.57 1.42
C ILE A 151 -1.41 -4.77 0.54
N GLN A 152 -2.08 -5.91 0.68
CA GLN A 152 -1.83 -7.07 -0.16
C GLN A 152 -2.22 -6.81 -1.62
N ILE A 153 -3.38 -6.21 -1.88
CA ILE A 153 -3.79 -5.80 -3.23
C ILE A 153 -2.75 -4.85 -3.83
N SER A 154 -2.28 -3.88 -3.05
CA SER A 154 -1.21 -2.98 -3.47
C SER A 154 0.07 -3.72 -3.84
N LEU A 155 0.49 -4.70 -3.02
CA LEU A 155 1.66 -5.53 -3.28
C LEU A 155 1.53 -6.35 -4.58
N PHE A 156 0.34 -6.89 -4.86
CA PHE A 156 0.08 -7.59 -6.12
C PHE A 156 0.10 -6.65 -7.32
N LEU A 157 -0.45 -5.44 -7.20
CA LEU A 157 -0.35 -4.42 -8.26
C LEU A 157 1.10 -4.04 -8.54
N PHE A 158 1.91 -3.91 -7.49
CA PHE A 158 3.34 -3.63 -7.63
C PHE A 158 4.07 -4.75 -8.39
N PHE A 159 3.83 -6.01 -8.01
CA PHE A 159 4.42 -7.16 -8.72
C PHE A 159 3.96 -7.25 -10.17
N ALA A 160 2.69 -6.97 -10.46
CA ALA A 160 2.18 -6.93 -11.84
C ALA A 160 2.92 -5.86 -12.66
N GLY A 161 3.07 -4.63 -12.12
CA GLY A 161 3.85 -3.57 -12.76
C GLY A 161 5.31 -3.96 -12.95
N LEU A 162 5.92 -4.66 -11.98
CA LEU A 162 7.31 -5.12 -12.05
C LEU A 162 7.51 -6.18 -13.15
N ILE A 163 6.58 -7.14 -13.28
CA ILE A 163 6.62 -8.13 -14.36
C ILE A 163 6.51 -7.46 -15.72
N ILE A 164 5.62 -6.47 -15.87
CA ILE A 164 5.43 -5.73 -17.13
C ILE A 164 6.69 -4.92 -17.47
N GLN A 165 7.25 -4.18 -16.50
CA GLN A 165 8.46 -3.39 -16.69
C GLN A 165 9.65 -4.23 -17.16
N LEU A 166 9.78 -5.47 -16.65
CA LEU A 166 10.89 -6.34 -17.00
C LEU A 166 10.73 -7.05 -18.35
N LEU A 167 9.53 -7.06 -18.94
CA LEU A 167 9.30 -7.68 -20.27
C LEU A 167 10.17 -7.03 -21.34
N ASP A 168 10.33 -5.70 -21.28
CA ASP A 168 11.04 -4.92 -22.30
C ASP A 168 12.57 -4.94 -22.14
N ASN A 169 13.10 -5.50 -21.04
CA ASN A 169 14.52 -5.38 -20.67
C ASN A 169 15.38 -6.60 -21.03
N ASP A 170 15.26 -7.71 -20.28
CA ASP A 170 16.03 -8.95 -20.53
C ASP A 170 15.24 -10.17 -20.05
N VAL A 171 15.05 -11.14 -20.95
CA VAL A 171 14.31 -12.40 -20.70
C VAL A 171 14.85 -13.20 -19.52
N ARG A 172 16.17 -13.18 -19.27
CA ARG A 172 16.77 -13.94 -18.16
C ARG A 172 16.39 -13.34 -16.81
N ILE A 173 16.46 -12.01 -16.70
CA ILE A 173 16.10 -11.28 -15.48
C ILE A 173 14.58 -11.37 -15.27
N TRP A 174 13.82 -11.25 -16.34
CA TRP A 174 12.37 -11.42 -16.29
C TRP A 174 11.97 -12.81 -15.78
N ALA A 175 12.56 -13.88 -16.31
CA ALA A 175 12.23 -15.25 -15.92
C ALA A 175 12.55 -15.54 -14.45
N THR A 176 13.71 -15.08 -13.95
CA THR A 176 14.07 -15.29 -12.53
C THR A 176 13.10 -14.58 -11.59
N VAL A 177 12.72 -13.34 -11.92
CA VAL A 177 11.77 -12.56 -11.14
C VAL A 177 10.37 -13.16 -11.17
N VAL A 178 9.88 -13.60 -12.33
CA VAL A 178 8.57 -14.25 -12.45
C VAL A 178 8.50 -15.53 -11.62
N ILE A 179 9.55 -16.35 -11.64
CA ILE A 179 9.61 -17.57 -10.81
C ILE A 179 9.60 -17.22 -9.32
N LEU A 180 10.36 -16.20 -8.90
CA LEU A 180 10.43 -15.79 -7.50
C LEU A 180 9.08 -15.24 -7.01
N VAL A 181 8.45 -14.34 -7.79
CA VAL A 181 7.14 -13.76 -7.49
C VAL A 181 6.07 -14.85 -7.50
N GLY A 182 6.08 -15.74 -8.50
CA GLY A 182 5.16 -16.87 -8.60
C GLY A 182 5.26 -17.84 -7.42
N SER A 183 6.49 -18.16 -6.99
CA SER A 183 6.71 -18.99 -5.80
C SER A 183 6.18 -18.32 -4.53
N THR A 184 6.40 -17.01 -4.37
CA THR A 184 5.91 -16.25 -3.23
C THR A 184 4.37 -16.24 -3.23
N MET A 185 3.75 -16.02 -4.39
CA MET A 185 2.30 -16.04 -4.53
C MET A 185 1.70 -17.41 -4.22
N LEU A 186 2.34 -18.48 -4.72
CA LEU A 186 1.93 -19.85 -4.43
C LEU A 186 1.98 -20.13 -2.93
N MET A 187 3.06 -19.74 -2.26
CA MET A 187 3.20 -19.91 -0.81
C MET A 187 2.14 -19.12 -0.04
N TYR A 188 1.84 -17.89 -0.47
CA TYR A 188 0.79 -17.07 0.13
C TYR A 188 -0.61 -17.70 -0.04
N ILE A 189 -0.92 -18.21 -1.22
CA ILE A 189 -2.18 -18.92 -1.50
C ILE A 189 -2.27 -20.17 -0.61
N ILE A 190 -1.22 -21.02 -0.59
CA ILE A 190 -1.18 -22.22 0.25
C ILE A 190 -1.40 -21.85 1.72
N GLY A 191 -0.71 -20.83 2.24
CA GLY A 191 -0.86 -20.39 3.62
C GLY A 191 -2.22 -19.77 3.95
N THR A 192 -2.94 -19.25 2.95
CA THR A 192 -4.30 -18.71 3.14
C THR A 192 -5.36 -19.83 3.13
N PHE A 193 -5.12 -20.92 2.40
CA PHE A 193 -6.05 -22.05 2.28
C PHE A 193 -5.76 -23.19 3.28
N LEU A 194 -4.54 -23.30 3.83
CA LEU A 194 -4.26 -24.23 4.92
C LEU A 194 -4.76 -23.63 6.25
N PRO A 195 -5.65 -24.34 6.99
CA PRO A 195 -6.13 -23.91 8.30
C PRO A 195 -5.06 -23.99 9.39
#